data_AF-A0A7J4U6N8-F1
#
_entry.id   AF-A0A7J4U6N8-F1
#
_cell.length_a   1.000
_cell.length_b   1.000
_cell.length_c   1.000
_cell.angle_alpha   90.00
_cell.angle_beta   90.00
_cell.angle_gamma   90.00
#
_symmetry.space_group_name_H-M   'P 1'
#
loop_
_entity.id
_entity.type
_entity.pdbx_description
1 polymer ?
#
loop_
_entity_poly.entity_id
_entity_poly.type
_entity_poly.pdbx_seq_one_letter_code
_entity_poly.pdbx_strand_id
1 'polypeptide(L)'
;MFGVSLGEFPARVCNKCNESFTDETTTKKIEQAARKAGVWDLGKKTKITRSGNSLAVRLPKEIADFLKWKEGHEAYIRPDKDRIIIESI
;
A
#
# COMPACT_ATOMS: atom_id res chain seq x y z
N MET A 1 -1.93 -5.50 -4.25
CA MET A 1 -0.81 -4.76 -3.63
C MET A 1 -1.37 -3.44 -3.09
N PHE A 2 -1.23 -3.14 -1.79
CA PHE A 2 -1.83 -1.94 -1.16
C PHE A 2 -3.32 -1.70 -1.49
N GLY A 3 -4.14 -2.76 -1.50
CA GLY A 3 -5.57 -2.66 -1.85
C GLY A 3 -5.87 -2.47 -3.34
N VAL A 4 -4.86 -2.27 -4.19
CA VAL A 4 -5.02 -2.20 -5.65
C VAL A 4 -4.96 -3.60 -6.25
N SER A 5 -6.00 -3.91 -7.05
CA SER A 5 -5.99 -5.07 -7.94
C SER A 5 -5.04 -4.81 -9.11
N LEU A 6 -3.97 -5.60 -9.19
CA LEU A 6 -2.97 -5.52 -10.26
C LEU A 6 -3.37 -6.34 -11.49
N GLY A 7 -4.55 -6.98 -11.46
CA GLY A 7 -4.99 -8.01 -12.40
C GLY A 7 -4.85 -9.42 -11.84
N GLU A 8 -5.35 -10.39 -12.58
CA GLU A 8 -5.21 -11.82 -12.29
C GLU A 8 -3.98 -12.37 -13.01
N PHE A 9 -3.16 -13.11 -12.28
CA PHE A 9 -1.92 -13.67 -12.79
C PHE A 9 -1.86 -15.17 -12.51
N PRO A 10 -1.31 -15.98 -13.45
CA PRO A 10 -1.19 -17.41 -13.23
C PRO A 10 -0.22 -17.69 -12.08
N ALA A 11 -0.71 -18.36 -11.04
CA ALA A 11 0.07 -18.78 -9.89
C ALA A 11 -0.12 -20.27 -9.64
N ARG A 12 0.97 -20.96 -9.27
CA ARG A 12 0.94 -22.31 -8.76
C ARG A 12 0.70 -22.26 -7.26
N VAL A 13 -0.38 -22.88 -6.80
CA VAL A 13 -0.69 -22.96 -5.37
C VAL A 13 -0.16 -24.29 -4.83
N CYS A 14 0.58 -24.23 -3.73
CA CYS A 14 1.05 -25.44 -3.06
C CYS A 14 -0.11 -26.09 -2.29
N ASN A 15 -0.44 -27.33 -2.63
CA ASN A 15 -1.53 -28.08 -1.99
C ASN A 15 -1.28 -28.41 -0.50
N LYS A 16 -0.09 -28.12 0.04
CA LYS A 16 0.31 -28.46 1.42
C LYS A 16 0.34 -27.25 2.35
N CYS A 17 0.82 -26.09 1.90
CA CYS A 17 0.91 -24.85 2.69
C CYS A 17 0.00 -23.72 2.17
N ASN A 18 -0.67 -23.93 1.03
CA ASN A 18 -1.54 -22.96 0.37
C ASN A 18 -0.85 -21.66 -0.06
N GLU A 19 0.49 -21.67 -0.15
CA GLU A 19 1.27 -20.56 -0.69
C GLU A 19 1.17 -20.53 -2.22
N SER A 20 1.06 -19.31 -2.77
CA SER A 20 1.00 -19.06 -4.21
C SER A 20 2.37 -18.65 -4.75
N PHE A 21 2.87 -19.37 -5.74
CA PHE A 21 4.13 -19.11 -6.42
C PHE A 21 3.89 -18.72 -7.87
N THR A 22 4.56 -17.68 -8.34
CA THR A 22 4.47 -17.22 -9.74
C THR A 22 5.81 -17.46 -10.43
N ASP A 23 5.76 -17.83 -11.71
CA ASP A 23 6.96 -17.96 -12.55
C ASP A 23 7.63 -16.58 -12.74
N GLU A 24 8.94 -16.57 -13.05
CA GLU A 24 9.72 -15.32 -13.21
C GLU A 24 9.08 -14.33 -14.20
N THR A 25 8.56 -14.85 -15.31
CA THR A 25 7.90 -14.04 -16.35
C THR A 25 6.61 -13.40 -15.84
N THR A 26 5.85 -14.13 -15.02
CA THR A 26 4.63 -13.65 -14.39
C THR A 26 4.94 -12.64 -13.30
N THR A 27 5.96 -12.89 -12.48
CA THR A 27 6.46 -11.93 -11.49
C THR A 27 6.86 -10.62 -12.15
N LYS A 28 7.64 -10.63 -13.25
CA LYS A 28 7.97 -9.42 -14.01
C LYS A 28 6.74 -8.66 -14.53
N LYS A 29 5.68 -9.36 -14.95
CA LYS A 29 4.42 -8.72 -15.36
C LYS A 29 3.69 -8.08 -14.18
N ILE A 30 3.68 -8.74 -13.02
CA ILE A 30 3.13 -8.18 -11.77
C ILE A 30 3.91 -6.92 -11.36
N GLU A 31 5.24 -6.96 -11.42
CA GLU A 31 6.09 -5.81 -11.14
C GLU A 31 5.81 -4.64 -12.10
N GLN A 32 5.70 -4.92 -13.40
CA GLN A 32 5.35 -3.91 -14.40
C GLN A 32 3.95 -3.34 -14.17
N ALA A 33 2.97 -4.19 -13.83
CA ALA A 33 1.62 -3.75 -13.50
C ALA A 33 1.61 -2.89 -12.23
N ALA A 34 2.37 -3.28 -11.20
CA ALA A 34 2.55 -2.52 -9.97
C ALA A 34 3.23 -1.16 -10.21
N ARG A 35 4.27 -1.12 -11.07
CA ARG A 35 4.94 0.12 -11.45
C ARG A 35 4.03 1.03 -12.29
N LYS A 36 3.27 0.46 -13.23
CA LYS A 36 2.26 1.20 -14.02
C LYS A 36 1.14 1.75 -13.14
N ALA A 37 0.70 0.97 -12.16
CA ALA A 37 -0.27 1.40 -11.16
C ALA A 37 0.34 2.33 -10.11
N GLY A 38 1.65 2.63 -10.17
CA GLY A 38 2.33 3.53 -9.25
C GLY A 38 2.50 2.99 -7.83
N VAL A 39 2.22 1.70 -7.59
CA VAL A 39 2.19 1.09 -6.24
C VAL A 39 3.47 0.36 -5.83
N TRP A 40 4.38 0.10 -6.77
CA TRP A 40 5.59 -0.71 -6.51
C TRP A 40 6.50 -0.12 -5.42
N ASP A 41 6.76 1.19 -5.46
CA ASP A 41 7.68 1.90 -4.54
C ASP A 41 6.98 2.86 -3.56
N LEU A 42 5.66 2.71 -3.34
CA LEU A 42 4.92 3.62 -2.46
C LEU A 42 5.29 3.49 -0.98
N GLY A 43 5.77 2.32 -0.56
CA GLY A 43 6.14 2.06 0.83
C GLY A 43 7.40 2.84 1.22
N LYS A 44 7.26 3.90 2.01
CA LYS A 44 8.40 4.66 2.56
C LYS A 44 8.42 4.63 4.08
N LYS A 45 9.62 4.45 4.65
CA LYS A 45 9.85 4.54 6.09
C LYS A 45 9.81 6.01 6.51
N THR A 46 8.92 6.34 7.44
CA THR A 46 8.82 7.67 8.04
C THR A 46 9.05 7.57 9.54
N LYS A 47 9.28 8.72 10.19
CA LYS A 47 9.35 8.80 11.66
C LYS A 47 8.06 9.43 12.17
N ILE A 48 7.55 8.88 13.27
CA ILE A 48 6.49 9.53 14.04
C ILE A 48 7.11 10.77 14.70
N THR A 49 6.44 11.90 14.58
CA THR A 49 6.88 13.18 15.13
C THR A 49 5.82 13.73 16.07
N ARG A 50 6.20 14.66 16.95
CA ARG A 50 5.24 15.36 17.79
C ARG A 50 4.78 16.65 17.11
N SER A 51 3.48 16.87 17.05
CA SER A 51 2.85 18.10 16.58
C SER A 51 1.94 18.64 17.67
N GLY A 52 2.36 19.74 18.32
CA GLY A 52 1.69 20.26 19.51
C GLY A 52 1.63 19.22 20.63
N ASN A 53 0.41 18.84 21.01
CA ASN A 53 0.12 17.82 22.03
C ASN A 53 -0.22 16.43 21.44
N SER A 54 0.04 16.21 20.15
CA SER A 54 -0.34 14.99 19.43
C SER A 54 0.83 14.37 18.67
N LEU A 55 0.68 13.11 18.26
CA LEU A 55 1.62 12.44 17.36
C LEU A 55 1.15 12.60 15.92
N ALA A 56 2.10 12.86 15.03
CA ALA A 56 1.86 13.05 13.60
C ALA A 56 2.84 12.21 12.77
N VAL A 57 2.31 11.58 11.72
CA VAL A 57 3.09 10.92 10.67
C VAL A 57 3.00 11.78 9.43
N ARG A 58 4.15 12.14 8.86
CA ARG A 58 4.16 12.85 7.58
C ARG A 58 3.85 11.87 6.47
N LEU A 59 2.78 12.13 5.72
CA LEU A 59 2.47 11.39 4.51
C LEU A 59 3.48 11.79 3.41
N PRO A 60 4.30 10.86 2.88
CA PRO A 60 5.17 11.14 1.75
C PRO A 60 4.36 11.64 0.56
N LYS A 61 4.93 12.58 -0.19
CA LYS A 61 4.27 13.22 -1.35
C LYS A 61 3.74 12.18 -2.34
N GLU A 62 4.51 11.13 -2.63
CA GLU A 62 4.08 10.08 -3.58
C GLU A 62 2.82 9.34 -3.13
N ILE A 63 2.67 9.09 -1.82
CA ILE A 63 1.46 8.44 -1.28
C ILE A 63 0.27 9.41 -1.34
N ALA A 64 0.48 10.68 -0.98
CA ALA A 64 -0.56 11.70 -1.07
C ALA A 64 -1.06 11.90 -2.52
N ASP A 65 -0.13 12.00 -3.48
CA ASP A 65 -0.44 12.14 -4.90
C ASP A 65 -1.16 10.89 -5.44
N PHE A 66 -0.72 9.69 -5.03
CA PHE A 66 -1.35 8.42 -5.40
C PHE A 66 -2.79 8.31 -4.88
N LEU A 67 -3.02 8.66 -3.61
CA LEU A 67 -4.35 8.69 -3.00
C LEU A 67 -5.17 9.91 -3.43
N LYS A 68 -4.56 10.86 -4.16
CA LYS A 68 -5.13 12.17 -4.54
C LYS A 68 -5.60 12.99 -3.34
N TRP A 69 -4.97 12.80 -2.19
CA TRP A 69 -5.26 13.56 -0.97
C TRP A 69 -4.57 14.91 -1.01
N LYS A 70 -5.29 15.94 -0.57
CA LYS A 70 -4.80 17.32 -0.48
C LYS A 70 -4.89 17.81 0.95
N GLU A 71 -4.30 18.96 1.23
CA GLU A 71 -4.52 19.65 2.50
C GLU A 71 -6.02 19.90 2.71
N GLY A 72 -6.52 19.65 3.92
CA GLY A 72 -7.93 19.73 4.26
C GLY A 72 -8.77 18.50 3.88
N HIS A 73 -8.16 17.45 3.31
CA HIS A 73 -8.86 16.19 3.03
C HIS A 73 -9.28 15.50 4.33
N GLU A 74 -10.56 15.15 4.44
CA GLU A 74 -11.08 14.43 5.60
C GLU A 74 -10.77 12.94 5.51
N ALA A 75 -10.28 12.37 6.60
CA ALA A 75 -9.91 10.98 6.67
C ALA A 75 -10.33 10.37 8.02
N TYR A 76 -10.73 9.10 7.98
CA TYR A 76 -11.07 8.32 9.15
C TYR A 76 -9.87 7.49 9.58
N ILE A 77 -9.42 7.66 10.83
CA ILE A 77 -8.30 6.92 11.41
C ILE A 77 -8.85 5.91 12.41
N ARG A 78 -8.57 4.63 12.20
CA ARG A 78 -8.97 3.56 13.14
C ARG A 78 -7.86 2.54 13.38
N PRO A 79 -7.81 1.93 14.58
CA PRO A 79 -6.95 0.79 14.82
C PRO A 79 -7.49 -0.47 14.12
N ASP A 80 -6.58 -1.30 13.62
CA ASP A 80 -6.82 -2.68 13.15
C ASP A 80 -5.71 -3.56 13.71
N LYS A 81 -5.99 -4.31 14.77
CA LYS A 81 -5.00 -5.16 15.48
C LYS A 81 -3.75 -4.39 15.90
N ASP A 82 -2.62 -4.62 15.22
CA ASP A 82 -1.29 -4.09 15.47
C ASP A 82 -0.92 -2.89 14.57
N ARG A 83 -1.87 -2.36 13.80
CA ARG A 83 -1.68 -1.26 12.85
C ARG A 83 -2.81 -0.23 12.92
N ILE A 84 -2.56 0.91 12.28
CA ILE A 84 -3.56 1.97 12.07
C ILE A 84 -3.92 1.97 10.59
N ILE A 85 -5.22 2.05 10.31
CA ILE A 85 -5.77 2.23 8.97
C ILE A 85 -6.28 3.67 8.87
N ILE A 86 -5.97 4.31 7.74
CA ILE A 86 -6.47 5.64 7.40
C ILE A 86 -7.27 5.50 6.10
N GLU A 87 -8.55 5.86 6.12
CA GLU A 87 -9.49 5.73 5.01
C GLU A 87 -10.03 7.11 4.63
N SER A 88 -10.32 7.35 3.35
CA SER A 88 -11.03 8.58 2.95
C SER A 88 -12.46 8.51 3.45
N ILE A 89 -12.98 9.65 3.88
CA ILE A 89 -14.42 9.87 4.05
C ILE A 89 -15.00 10.41 2.74
#